data_AF-A0AAJ5T5A4-F1
#
_entry.id   AF-A0AAJ5T5A4-F1
#
_cell.length_a   1.000
_cell.length_b   1.000
_cell.length_c   1.000
_cell.angle_alpha   90.00
_cell.angle_beta   90.00
_cell.angle_gamma   90.00
#
_symmetry.space_group_name_H-M   'P 1'
#
loop_
_entity.id
_entity.type
_entity.pdbx_description
1 polymer ?
#
loop_
_entity_poly.entity_id
_entity_poly.type
_entity_poly.pdbx_seq_one_letter_code
_entity_poly.pdbx_strand_id
1 'polypeptide(L)'
;MKINNRYKQAMERAKESPAFWTESALLNVARHILARMKELGINQASLAEKMGKKTPYISRLLSGRHNVTVETLSTAAHALGMKIDIRLEPIHEAKKSESMTFTIPVGGVTQAKPVRLRLIKADVAPVQGTITSEIDGSHRKAA
;
A
#
# COMPACT_ATOMS: atom_id res chain seq x y z
N MET A 1 -0.18 6.36 27.09
CA MET A 1 -1.59 5.93 26.96
C MET A 1 -1.59 4.50 26.39
N LYS A 2 -1.79 3.47 27.22
CA LYS A 2 -1.73 2.07 26.78
C LYS A 2 -3.04 1.73 26.04
N ILE A 3 -2.98 1.64 24.72
CA ILE A 3 -4.12 1.21 23.90
C ILE A 3 -4.40 -0.25 24.23
N ASN A 4 -5.59 -0.53 24.76
CA ASN A 4 -5.97 -1.85 25.29
C ASN A 4 -5.95 -2.92 24.18
N ASN A 5 -5.51 -4.15 24.49
CA ASN A 5 -5.26 -5.24 23.52
C ASN A 5 -6.47 -5.56 22.60
N ARG A 6 -7.69 -5.37 23.11
CA ARG A 6 -8.94 -5.53 22.34
C ARG A 6 -9.08 -4.51 21.18
N TYR A 7 -8.65 -3.27 21.37
CA TYR A 7 -8.69 -2.26 20.30
C TYR A 7 -7.73 -2.60 19.17
N LYS A 8 -6.55 -3.13 19.51
CA LYS A 8 -5.56 -3.53 18.51
C LYS A 8 -6.12 -4.65 17.61
N GLN A 9 -6.72 -5.68 18.20
CA GLN A 9 -7.31 -6.79 17.45
C GLN A 9 -8.51 -6.35 16.58
N ALA A 10 -9.35 -5.45 17.08
CA ALA A 10 -10.45 -4.88 16.30
C ALA A 10 -9.93 -4.04 15.11
N MET A 11 -8.86 -3.27 15.32
CA MET A 11 -8.20 -2.51 14.23
C MET A 11 -7.57 -3.43 13.19
N GLU A 12 -6.88 -4.50 13.60
CA GLU A 12 -6.25 -5.43 12.65
C GLU A 12 -7.29 -6.10 11.76
N ARG A 13 -8.41 -6.57 12.32
CA ARG A 13 -9.53 -7.10 11.51
C ARG A 13 -10.14 -6.05 10.58
N ALA A 14 -10.21 -4.79 11.03
CA ALA A 14 -10.75 -3.73 10.19
C ALA A 14 -9.85 -3.44 8.97
N LYS A 15 -8.52 -3.54 9.12
CA LYS A 15 -7.55 -3.36 8.01
C LYS A 15 -7.69 -4.36 6.87
N GLU A 16 -8.37 -5.48 7.10
CA GLU A 16 -8.66 -6.48 6.06
C GLU A 16 -9.75 -5.99 5.09
N SER A 17 -10.52 -4.96 5.46
CA SER A 17 -11.60 -4.43 4.62
C SER A 17 -11.15 -3.24 3.76
N PRO A 18 -11.54 -3.19 2.48
CA PRO A 18 -11.36 -1.99 1.64
C PRO A 18 -11.99 -0.73 2.24
N ALA A 19 -13.09 -0.86 2.98
CA ALA A 19 -13.78 0.28 3.59
C ALA A 19 -12.90 1.01 4.61
N PHE A 20 -12.07 0.26 5.35
CA PHE A 20 -11.13 0.84 6.32
C PHE A 20 -10.08 1.71 5.63
N TRP A 21 -9.53 1.25 4.50
CA TRP A 21 -8.54 2.01 3.73
C TRP A 21 -9.16 3.25 3.10
N THR A 22 -10.39 3.17 2.61
CA THR A 22 -11.15 4.33 2.12
C THR A 22 -11.34 5.38 3.21
N GLU A 23 -11.85 5.00 4.39
CA GLU A 23 -12.08 5.94 5.48
C GLU A 23 -10.76 6.52 6.02
N SER A 24 -9.71 5.70 6.09
CA SER A 24 -8.36 6.16 6.46
C SER A 24 -7.82 7.19 5.47
N ALA A 25 -7.99 6.96 4.16
CA ALA A 25 -7.55 7.90 3.12
C ALA A 25 -8.33 9.23 3.20
N LEU A 26 -9.66 9.18 3.34
CA LEU A 26 -10.50 10.36 3.47
C LEU A 26 -10.14 11.20 4.71
N LEU A 27 -9.96 10.54 5.86
CA LEU A 27 -9.51 11.21 7.09
C LEU A 27 -8.12 11.82 6.96
N ASN A 28 -7.18 11.13 6.29
CA ASN A 28 -5.86 11.69 6.00
C ASN A 28 -5.98 12.97 5.18
N VAL A 29 -6.68 12.92 4.05
CA VAL A 29 -6.84 14.09 3.16
C VAL A 29 -7.48 15.26 3.91
N ALA A 30 -8.54 15.02 4.70
CA ALA A 30 -9.17 16.04 5.52
C ALA A 30 -8.18 16.68 6.52
N ARG A 31 -7.33 15.87 7.17
CA ARG A 31 -6.26 16.37 8.06
C ARG A 31 -5.25 17.25 7.34
N HIS A 32 -4.81 16.86 6.15
CA HIS A 32 -3.88 17.65 5.34
C HIS A 32 -4.49 19.01 4.95
N ILE A 33 -5.76 19.01 4.54
CA ILE A 33 -6.48 20.24 4.21
C ILE A 33 -6.59 21.15 5.44
N LEU A 34 -7.01 20.61 6.59
CA LEU A 34 -7.12 21.37 7.84
C LEU A 34 -5.78 21.95 8.30
N ALA A 35 -4.71 21.17 8.22
CA ALA A 35 -3.36 21.63 8.54
C ALA A 35 -2.96 22.80 7.63
N ARG A 36 -3.19 22.68 6.32
CA ARG A 36 -2.88 23.75 5.38
C ARG A 36 -3.73 25.01 5.60
N MET A 37 -5.01 24.85 5.93
CA MET A 37 -5.87 25.98 6.29
C MET A 37 -5.32 26.73 7.51
N LYS A 38 -4.84 26.01 8.52
CA LYS A 38 -4.21 26.59 9.71
C LYS A 38 -2.93 27.35 9.37
N GLU A 39 -2.07 26.80 8.51
CA GLU A 39 -0.86 27.47 8.04
C GLU A 39 -1.15 28.78 7.29
N LEU A 40 -2.21 28.79 6.48
CA LEU A 40 -2.64 29.95 5.70
C LEU A 40 -3.49 30.94 6.52
N GLY A 41 -3.88 30.60 7.75
CA GLY A 41 -4.76 31.42 8.58
C GLY A 41 -6.18 31.57 8.03
N ILE A 42 -6.65 30.66 7.18
CA ILE A 42 -7.98 30.75 6.57
C ILE A 42 -8.98 29.83 7.27
N ASN A 43 -10.26 30.22 7.23
CA ASN A 43 -11.35 29.43 7.79
C ASN A 43 -12.13 28.66 6.69
N GLN A 44 -13.12 27.86 7.10
CA GLN A 44 -13.94 27.08 6.15
C GLN A 44 -14.76 27.96 5.19
N ALA A 45 -15.18 29.16 5.61
CA ALA A 45 -15.93 30.08 4.75
C ALA A 45 -15.02 30.63 3.64
N SER A 46 -13.79 31.03 3.96
CA SER A 46 -12.82 31.48 2.96
C SER A 46 -12.44 30.37 1.97
N LEU A 47 -12.33 29.12 2.43
CA LEU A 47 -12.14 27.98 1.52
C LEU A 47 -13.37 27.77 0.62
N ALA A 48 -14.58 27.91 1.18
CA ALA A 48 -15.83 27.80 0.44
C ALA A 48 -15.90 28.84 -0.69
N GLU A 49 -15.55 30.11 -0.39
CA GLU A 49 -15.46 31.20 -1.36
C GLU A 49 -14.43 30.89 -2.46
N LYS A 50 -13.21 30.47 -2.10
CA LYS A 50 -12.16 30.10 -3.06
C LYS A 50 -12.58 28.94 -3.98
N MET A 51 -13.40 28.02 -3.48
CA MET A 51 -13.90 26.88 -4.26
C MET A 51 -15.21 27.18 -5.00
N GLY A 52 -15.84 28.34 -4.78
CA GLY A 52 -17.19 28.64 -5.29
C GLY A 52 -18.26 27.69 -4.75
N LYS A 53 -18.11 27.19 -3.52
CA LYS A 53 -19.04 26.25 -2.86
C LYS A 53 -19.63 26.86 -1.59
N LYS A 54 -20.68 26.24 -1.05
CA LYS A 54 -21.29 26.65 0.23
C LYS A 54 -20.52 26.05 1.41
N THR A 55 -20.43 26.76 2.53
CA THR A 55 -19.74 26.29 3.75
C THR A 55 -20.16 24.88 4.24
N PRO A 56 -21.44 24.47 4.20
CA PRO A 56 -21.84 23.11 4.56
C PRO A 56 -21.25 22.01 3.67
N TYR A 57 -20.90 22.35 2.42
CA TYR A 57 -20.18 21.44 1.53
C TYR A 57 -18.74 21.22 2.01
N ILE A 58 -18.06 22.30 2.43
CA ILE A 58 -16.71 22.23 3.01
C ILE A 58 -16.71 21.44 4.32
N SER A 59 -17.69 21.66 5.20
CA SER A 59 -17.82 20.87 6.43
C SER A 59 -17.95 19.37 6.15
N ARG A 60 -18.74 18.99 5.13
CA ARG A 60 -18.85 17.59 4.67
C ARG A 60 -17.55 17.05 4.08
N LEU A 61 -16.81 17.86 3.32
CA LEU A 61 -15.50 17.50 2.79
C LEU A 61 -14.50 17.20 3.91
N LEU A 62 -14.50 18.03 4.95
CA LEU A 62 -13.55 17.95 6.07
C LEU A 62 -13.93 16.91 7.12
N SER A 63 -15.14 16.34 7.08
CA SER A 63 -15.55 15.32 8.04
C SER A 63 -14.83 13.98 7.85
N GLY A 64 -14.28 13.73 6.65
CA GLY A 64 -13.61 12.47 6.30
C GLY A 64 -14.54 11.25 6.23
N ARG A 65 -15.86 11.47 6.31
CA ARG A 65 -16.89 10.41 6.34
C ARG A 65 -17.70 10.29 5.06
N HIS A 66 -17.59 11.27 4.17
CA HIS A 66 -18.29 11.27 2.89
C HIS A 66 -17.33 10.89 1.78
N ASN A 67 -17.79 9.99 0.91
CA ASN A 67 -17.08 9.72 -0.32
C ASN A 67 -17.11 10.99 -1.19
N VAL A 68 -15.93 11.45 -1.60
CA VAL A 68 -15.76 12.65 -2.43
C VAL A 68 -14.93 12.28 -3.64
N THR A 69 -15.21 12.94 -4.76
CA THR A 69 -14.46 12.66 -5.99
C THR A 69 -13.04 13.20 -5.90
N VAL A 70 -12.12 12.57 -6.63
CA VAL A 70 -10.75 13.07 -6.77
C VAL A 70 -10.74 14.49 -7.35
N GLU A 71 -11.68 14.80 -8.25
CA GLU A 71 -11.87 16.16 -8.80
C GLU A 71 -12.16 17.19 -7.70
N THR A 72 -13.07 16.87 -6.78
CA THR A 72 -13.42 17.75 -5.65
C THR A 72 -12.20 17.99 -4.75
N LEU A 73 -11.50 16.91 -4.41
CA LEU A 73 -10.28 16.99 -3.60
C LEU A 73 -9.22 17.84 -4.31
N SER A 74 -9.04 17.64 -5.62
CA SER A 74 -8.06 18.38 -6.43
C SER A 74 -8.38 19.87 -6.46
N THR A 75 -9.66 20.21 -6.59
CA THR A 75 -10.15 21.60 -6.54
C THR A 75 -9.84 22.24 -5.19
N ALA A 76 -10.10 21.52 -4.10
CA ALA A 76 -9.81 21.99 -2.74
C ALA A 76 -8.30 22.17 -2.51
N ALA A 77 -7.49 21.19 -2.95
CA ALA A 77 -6.04 21.27 -2.86
C ALA A 77 -5.50 22.47 -3.66
N HIS A 78 -5.97 22.65 -4.89
CA HIS A 78 -5.58 23.76 -5.75
C HIS A 78 -5.94 25.12 -5.14
N ALA A 79 -7.14 25.26 -4.56
CA ALA A 79 -7.56 26.47 -3.84
C ALA A 79 -6.64 26.84 -2.66
N LEU A 80 -5.89 25.86 -2.14
CA LEU A 80 -4.94 25.98 -1.03
C LEU A 80 -3.47 26.01 -1.49
N GLY A 81 -3.21 26.04 -2.80
CA GLY A 81 -1.87 26.00 -3.38
C GLY A 81 -1.17 24.64 -3.19
N MET A 82 -1.94 23.56 -3.13
CA MET A 82 -1.47 22.18 -3.01
C MET A 82 -1.82 21.37 -4.25
N LYS A 83 -1.16 20.21 -4.40
CA LYS A 83 -1.50 19.20 -5.40
C LYS A 83 -1.81 17.88 -4.70
N ILE A 84 -2.62 17.05 -5.34
CA ILE A 84 -2.85 15.67 -4.90
C ILE A 84 -1.83 14.76 -5.57
N ASP A 85 -1.21 13.91 -4.77
CA ASP A 85 -0.34 12.82 -5.21
C ASP A 85 -0.80 11.54 -4.52
N ILE A 86 -1.12 10.50 -5.29
CA ILE A 86 -1.66 9.24 -4.80
C ILE A 86 -0.61 8.17 -5.01
N ARG A 87 -0.13 7.60 -3.91
CA ARG A 87 0.83 6.49 -3.91
C ARG A 87 0.15 5.21 -3.42
N LEU A 88 0.43 4.10 -4.10
CA LEU A 88 -0.06 2.77 -3.74
C LEU A 88 1.07 2.00 -3.06
N GLU A 89 0.77 1.43 -1.91
CA GLU A 89 1.72 0.65 -1.10
C GLU A 89 1.17 -0.76 -0.85
N PRO A 90 2.04 -1.78 -0.73
CA PRO A 90 1.61 -3.11 -0.35
C PRO A 90 0.93 -3.12 1.03
N ILE A 91 -0.26 -3.72 1.13
CA ILE A 91 -1.01 -3.85 2.40
C ILE A 91 -0.24 -4.71 3.42
N HIS A 92 0.55 -5.65 2.93
CA HIS A 92 1.43 -6.49 3.74
C HIS A 92 2.86 -6.24 3.30
N GLU A 93 3.71 -5.76 4.20
CA GLU A 93 5.15 -5.80 3.98
C GLU A 93 5.54 -7.27 3.79
N ALA A 94 6.05 -7.62 2.61
CA ALA A 94 6.79 -8.86 2.46
C ALA A 94 7.89 -8.80 3.52
N LYS A 95 7.78 -9.66 4.56
CA LYS A 95 8.70 -9.74 5.70
C LYS A 95 10.09 -9.40 5.18
N LYS A 96 10.62 -8.24 5.56
CA LYS A 96 12.02 -7.90 5.29
C LYS A 96 12.81 -9.12 5.73
N SER A 97 13.35 -9.86 4.76
CA SER A 97 14.32 -10.89 5.01
C SER A 97 15.42 -10.20 5.80
N GLU A 98 15.42 -10.45 7.11
CA GLU A 98 16.47 -10.04 8.01
C GLU A 98 17.75 -10.55 7.35
N SER A 99 18.55 -9.62 6.83
CA SER A 99 19.80 -9.95 6.18
C SER A 99 20.75 -10.34 7.31
N MET A 100 20.68 -11.60 7.71
CA MET A 100 21.68 -12.19 8.58
C MET A 100 23.00 -12.12 7.83
N THR A 101 23.86 -11.18 8.23
CA THR A 101 25.21 -11.03 7.68
C THR A 101 26.04 -12.15 8.28
N PHE A 102 26.20 -13.25 7.54
CA PHE A 102 27.15 -14.28 7.92
C PHE A 102 28.55 -13.83 7.51
N THR A 103 29.41 -13.55 8.50
CA THR A 103 30.83 -13.27 8.25
C THR A 103 31.54 -14.61 8.06
N ILE A 104 31.93 -14.92 6.83
CA ILE A 104 32.82 -16.06 6.54
C ILE A 104 34.25 -15.57 6.76
N PRO A 105 35.04 -16.13 7.69
CA PRO A 105 36.47 -15.86 7.74
C PRO A 105 37.13 -16.56 6.56
N VAL A 106 37.29 -15.85 5.44
CA VAL A 106 38.14 -16.33 4.34
C VAL A 106 39.55 -15.81 4.62
N GLY A 107 40.42 -16.71 5.06
CA GLY A 107 41.83 -16.41 5.31
C GLY A 107 42.49 -15.89 4.03
N GLY A 108 42.99 -14.65 4.11
CA GLY A 108 44.05 -14.12 3.27
C GLY A 108 43.69 -13.81 1.82
N VAL A 109 42.93 -12.73 1.58
CA VAL A 109 43.24 -11.74 0.52
C VAL A 109 42.71 -10.36 0.94
N THR A 110 43.58 -9.37 0.86
CA THR A 110 43.38 -7.95 1.21
C THR A 110 42.29 -7.28 0.36
N GLN A 111 41.46 -6.45 1.02
CA GLN A 111 40.30 -5.66 0.52
C GLN A 111 38.96 -6.40 0.31
N ALA A 112 38.14 -6.42 1.36
CA ALA A 112 36.71 -6.70 1.29
C ALA A 112 35.93 -5.44 0.86
N LYS A 113 35.46 -5.40 -0.40
CA LYS A 113 34.30 -4.58 -0.76
C LYS A 113 33.04 -5.36 -0.37
N PRO A 114 32.01 -4.73 0.21
CA PRO A 114 30.77 -5.43 0.55
C PRO A 114 30.05 -5.86 -0.74
N VAL A 115 30.12 -7.15 -1.07
CA VAL A 115 29.38 -7.72 -2.20
C VAL A 115 27.97 -8.06 -1.72
N ARG A 116 26.97 -7.38 -2.28
CA ARG A 116 25.54 -7.64 -2.01
C ARG A 116 25.09 -8.85 -2.83
N LEU A 117 25.15 -10.05 -2.26
CA LEU A 117 24.61 -11.25 -2.90
C LEU A 117 23.08 -11.23 -2.82
N ARG A 118 22.39 -11.14 -3.97
CA ARG A 118 20.93 -11.31 -4.03
C ARG A 118 20.62 -12.80 -4.01
N LEU A 119 19.89 -13.26 -2.99
CA LEU A 119 19.30 -14.59 -3.02
C LEU A 119 18.16 -14.57 -4.05
N ILE A 120 18.43 -15.10 -5.24
CA ILE A 120 17.39 -15.33 -6.24
C ILE A 120 16.59 -16.52 -5.72
N LYS A 121 15.35 -16.30 -5.28
CA LYS A 121 14.40 -17.41 -5.13
C LYS A 121 14.20 -17.96 -6.54
N ALA A 122 14.87 -19.06 -6.87
CA ALA A 122 14.54 -19.84 -8.03
C ALA A 122 13.14 -20.40 -7.77
N ASP A 123 12.15 -19.83 -8.45
CA ASP A 123 10.83 -20.42 -8.56
C ASP A 123 10.97 -21.66 -9.45
N VAL A 124 11.44 -22.77 -8.86
CA VAL A 124 11.34 -24.08 -9.50
C VAL A 124 9.92 -24.53 -9.26
N ALA A 125 9.04 -24.18 -10.20
CA ALA A 125 7.74 -24.81 -10.32
C ALA A 125 7.94 -26.34 -10.36
N PRO A 126 7.15 -27.13 -9.63
CA PRO A 126 7.19 -28.58 -9.79
C PRO A 126 6.66 -28.89 -11.19
N VAL A 127 7.57 -29.16 -12.14
CA VAL A 127 7.23 -29.87 -13.37
C VAL A 127 6.71 -31.23 -12.95
N GLN A 128 5.38 -31.38 -12.94
CA GLN A 128 4.74 -32.69 -12.92
C GLN A 128 5.10 -33.36 -14.24
N GLY A 129 6.21 -34.11 -14.24
CA GLY A 129 6.54 -35.03 -15.30
C GLY A 129 5.53 -36.16 -15.29
N THR A 130 4.57 -36.11 -16.22
CA THR A 130 3.78 -37.28 -16.60
C THR A 130 4.75 -38.30 -17.20
N ILE A 131 5.06 -39.34 -16.43
CA ILE A 131 5.71 -40.54 -16.96
C ILE A 131 4.63 -41.25 -17.79
N THR A 132 4.61 -40.99 -19.09
CA THR A 132 3.99 -41.93 -20.04
C THR A 132 4.91 -43.14 -20.08
N SER A 133 4.52 -44.21 -19.39
CA SER A 133 5.08 -45.53 -19.62
C SER A 133 4.60 -46.01 -20.99
N GLU A 134 5.47 -45.90 -21.99
CA GLU A 134 5.41 -46.74 -23.18
C GLU A 134 5.53 -48.19 -22.74
N ILE A 135 4.43 -48.93 -22.86
CA ILE A 135 4.46 -50.39 -22.92
C ILE A 135 4.22 -50.73 -24.38
N ASP A 136 5.31 -50.99 -25.08
CA ASP A 136 5.34 -51.68 -26.36
C ASP A 136 4.68 -53.06 -26.20
N GLY A 137 3.86 -53.43 -27.16
CA GLY A 137 2.93 -54.56 -27.03
C GLY A 137 2.15 -54.83 -28.31
N SER A 138 2.88 -55.00 -29.41
CA SER A 138 2.51 -55.77 -30.60
C SER A 138 1.37 -56.80 -30.38
N HIS A 139 0.27 -56.69 -31.14
CA HIS A 139 -0.15 -57.73 -32.08
C HIS A 139 -1.51 -57.47 -32.77
N ARG A 140 -1.47 -57.53 -34.11
CA ARG A 140 -2.43 -58.12 -35.08
C ARG A 140 -3.80 -57.42 -35.23
N LYS A 141 -4.14 -56.88 -36.42
CA LYS A 141 -4.84 -57.54 -37.56
C LYS A 141 -6.11 -58.28 -37.11
N ALA A 142 -7.28 -58.17 -37.72
CA ALA A 142 -7.71 -57.70 -39.03
C ALA A 142 -9.25 -57.71 -39.08
N ALA A 143 -9.80 -57.11 -40.15
CA ALA A 143 -11.13 -57.31 -40.75
C ALA A 143 -12.35 -56.75 -40.00
#